data_AF-A0A7I5E6Y9-F1
#
_entry.id   AF-A0A7I5E6Y9-F1
#
_cell.length_a   1.000
_cell.length_b   1.000
_cell.length_c   1.000
_cell.angle_alpha   90.00
_cell.angle_beta   90.00
_cell.angle_gamma   90.00
#
_symmetry.space_group_name_H-M   'P 1'
#
loop_
_entity.id
_entity.type
_entity.pdbx_description
1 polymer ?
#
loop_
_entity_poly.entity_id
_entity_poly.type
_entity_poly.pdbx_seq_one_letter_code
_entity_poly.pdbx_strand_id
1 'polypeptide(L)'
;MAAWCADNLRDVEGWRVSGLPLSTTSNECAKLLDGAVRQFVSWTDCEQLDGLERTLEAMSSADESAVLPRAFALGVEAIGTGTSARTNSEFRKQLEQLQLDTTKNGNERERKHAQAVLQFAEGKQSAAARTWEGILKDYPTDLIAIKFAHDTYFYLGDAKNIRDSIKAVLPKHKGTEPCYSYLHGMLAFGLEECEQYAEAEKEALKGLELNRFDCWSTHAFAHVLEMQGRFDEGIRFLESTVDDWKPGWMLASHNFWHNALYYLENGNVEVPLEIYDKEILQRAKKSGAMLDIVDAASMLWRLELEGVPVGNRWRDFPDLSTHLDDHALFFNDIHMSMVLREAGGDYGKQEEHLHQTLLQFAENVQSDEYDQAKCCREVGIALYDAIAHYSKKEYDDCAKTMLPIRDKIYTIGGSNAQRDMFTQTLIHACMKAKNDEISGLTEKILSERNAMKKMSKINERLAYRYRELHPM
;
A
#
# COMPACT_ATOMS: atom_id res chain seq x y z
N MET A 1 -13.84 1.57 20.79
CA MET A 1 -14.67 1.75 19.58
C MET A 1 -14.68 3.21 19.21
N ALA A 2 -14.40 3.51 17.94
CA ALA A 2 -14.19 4.85 17.41
C ALA A 2 -15.51 5.63 17.32
N ALA A 3 -16.06 6.07 18.45
CA ALA A 3 -17.24 6.94 18.46
C ALA A 3 -16.91 8.37 17.98
N TRP A 4 -15.62 8.74 17.94
CA TRP A 4 -15.14 10.10 17.64
C TRP A 4 -15.34 10.54 16.18
N CYS A 5 -15.50 9.59 15.25
CA CYS A 5 -15.62 9.88 13.82
C CYS A 5 -16.86 10.71 13.47
N ALA A 6 -17.96 10.53 14.22
CA ALA A 6 -19.21 11.28 14.02
C ALA A 6 -19.36 12.48 15.00
N ASP A 7 -18.42 12.66 15.91
CA ASP A 7 -18.50 13.72 16.92
C ASP A 7 -18.14 15.07 16.29
N ASN A 8 -19.02 16.07 16.48
CA ASN A 8 -18.81 17.45 16.05
C ASN A 8 -18.38 17.55 14.57
N LEU A 9 -19.09 16.85 13.69
CA LEU A 9 -18.88 16.94 12.24
C LEU A 9 -19.06 18.39 11.76
N ARG A 10 -18.12 18.85 10.93
CA ARG A 10 -18.11 20.19 10.36
C ARG A 10 -19.24 20.33 9.35
N ASP A 11 -20.13 21.27 9.58
CA ASP A 11 -21.06 21.77 8.57
C ASP A 11 -20.37 22.79 7.64
N VAL A 12 -21.10 23.40 6.72
CA VAL A 12 -20.52 24.36 5.74
C VAL A 12 -19.78 25.49 6.44
N GLU A 13 -20.34 26.01 7.54
CA GLU A 13 -19.72 27.07 8.32
C GLU A 13 -18.48 26.58 9.07
N GLY A 14 -18.52 25.37 9.65
CA GLY A 14 -17.37 24.74 10.30
C GLY A 14 -16.18 24.54 9.35
N TRP A 15 -16.44 24.11 8.11
CA TRP A 15 -15.43 24.01 7.06
C TRP A 15 -14.84 25.39 6.70
N ARG A 16 -15.69 26.42 6.57
CA ARG A 16 -15.25 27.80 6.29
C ARG A 16 -14.39 28.37 7.42
N VAL A 17 -14.80 28.23 8.68
CA VAL A 17 -14.04 28.67 9.86
C VAL A 17 -12.69 27.94 9.97
N SER A 18 -12.63 26.69 9.49
CA SER A 18 -11.39 25.91 9.41
C SER A 18 -10.46 26.34 8.27
N GLY A 19 -10.82 27.37 7.49
CA GLY A 19 -10.04 27.84 6.33
C GLY A 19 -10.17 26.96 5.09
N LEU A 20 -11.18 26.09 5.06
CA LEU A 20 -11.38 25.06 4.03
C LEU A 20 -12.80 25.19 3.43
N PRO A 21 -13.17 26.35 2.82
CA PRO A 21 -14.54 26.61 2.37
C PRO A 21 -14.99 25.62 1.28
N LEU A 22 -16.24 25.18 1.39
CA LEU A 22 -16.91 24.33 0.40
C LEU A 22 -17.85 25.16 -0.48
N SER A 23 -18.05 24.75 -1.72
CA SER A 23 -19.02 25.39 -2.63
C SER A 23 -20.44 24.88 -2.46
N THR A 24 -20.62 23.67 -1.88
CA THR A 24 -21.95 23.16 -1.51
C THR A 24 -22.58 24.02 -0.41
N THR A 25 -23.90 24.16 -0.45
CA THR A 25 -24.71 24.79 0.60
C THR A 25 -25.39 23.76 1.51
N SER A 26 -25.21 22.46 1.22
CA SER A 26 -25.80 21.37 1.99
C SER A 26 -24.98 21.07 3.24
N ASN A 27 -25.50 21.47 4.41
CA ASN A 27 -24.89 21.15 5.70
C ASN A 27 -24.78 19.64 5.93
N GLU A 28 -25.73 18.86 5.43
CA GLU A 28 -25.70 17.41 5.55
C GLU A 28 -24.54 16.82 4.73
N CYS A 29 -24.41 17.23 3.47
CA CYS A 29 -23.31 16.79 2.61
C CYS A 29 -21.94 17.18 3.20
N ALA A 30 -21.81 18.40 3.73
CA ALA A 30 -20.58 18.87 4.37
C ALA A 30 -20.18 18.04 5.60
N LYS A 31 -21.15 17.65 6.44
CA LYS A 31 -20.92 16.79 7.60
C LYS A 31 -20.53 15.37 7.20
N LEU A 32 -21.24 14.80 6.23
CA LEU A 32 -20.94 13.45 5.72
C LEU A 32 -19.57 13.40 5.05
N LEU A 33 -19.16 14.45 4.32
CA LEU A 33 -17.79 14.57 3.82
C LEU A 33 -16.77 14.56 4.96
N ASP A 34 -17.00 15.33 6.03
CA ASP A 34 -16.10 15.35 7.18
C ASP A 34 -15.99 13.96 7.85
N GLY A 35 -17.12 13.27 8.03
CA GLY A 35 -17.16 11.91 8.55
C GLY A 35 -16.45 10.90 7.64
N ALA A 36 -16.63 11.02 6.32
CA ALA A 36 -15.99 10.14 5.34
C ALA A 36 -14.48 10.36 5.29
N VAL A 37 -14.00 11.61 5.34
CA VAL A 37 -12.57 11.93 5.42
C VAL A 37 -11.95 11.36 6.69
N ARG A 38 -12.63 11.47 7.84
CA ARG A 38 -12.14 10.90 9.12
C ARG A 38 -12.06 9.37 9.04
N GLN A 39 -13.06 8.69 8.50
CA GLN A 39 -13.05 7.24 8.31
C GLN A 39 -11.93 6.80 7.38
N PHE A 40 -11.74 7.51 6.25
CA PHE A 40 -10.69 7.19 5.29
C PHE A 40 -9.28 7.44 5.83
N VAL A 41 -9.05 8.55 6.54
CA VAL A 41 -7.73 8.85 7.14
C VAL A 41 -7.41 7.90 8.30
N SER A 42 -8.42 7.54 9.09
CA SER A 42 -8.26 6.64 10.24
C SER A 42 -8.34 5.16 9.89
N TRP A 43 -8.70 4.83 8.64
CA TRP A 43 -8.92 3.46 8.17
C TRP A 43 -9.85 2.64 9.07
N THR A 44 -10.81 3.32 9.67
CA THR A 44 -11.74 2.76 10.66
C THR A 44 -13.15 3.16 10.27
N ASP A 45 -14.04 2.18 10.21
CA ASP A 45 -15.45 2.44 9.98
C ASP A 45 -16.10 3.07 11.21
N CYS A 46 -16.99 4.03 10.94
CA CYS A 46 -17.77 4.71 11.94
C CYS A 46 -19.10 3.98 12.12
N GLU A 47 -19.32 3.34 13.26
CA GLU A 47 -20.59 2.64 13.53
C GLU A 47 -21.81 3.59 13.46
N GLN A 48 -21.65 4.85 13.85
CA GLN A 48 -22.73 5.85 13.80
C GLN A 48 -23.09 6.30 12.37
N LEU A 49 -22.20 6.07 11.40
CA LEU A 49 -22.39 6.44 9.99
C LEU A 49 -22.52 5.19 9.10
N ASP A 50 -22.69 4.01 9.69
CA ASP A 50 -22.77 2.71 9.03
C ASP A 50 -21.57 2.41 8.10
N GLY A 51 -20.38 2.91 8.46
CA GLY A 51 -19.13 2.70 7.73
C GLY A 51 -18.93 3.62 6.52
N LEU A 52 -17.73 3.56 5.93
CA LEU A 52 -17.30 4.49 4.87
C LEU A 52 -18.20 4.41 3.63
N GLU A 53 -18.54 3.19 3.18
CA GLU A 53 -19.35 2.97 1.98
C GLU A 53 -20.73 3.65 2.09
N ARG A 54 -21.46 3.40 3.18
CA ARG A 54 -22.75 4.04 3.44
C ARG A 54 -22.63 5.55 3.62
N THR A 55 -21.55 6.01 4.24
CA THR A 55 -21.29 7.45 4.36
C THR A 55 -21.12 8.11 2.98
N LEU A 56 -20.40 7.47 2.05
CA LEU A 56 -20.22 7.97 0.68
C LEU A 56 -21.53 7.99 -0.11
N GLU A 57 -22.36 6.94 0.01
CA GLU A 57 -23.69 6.87 -0.63
C GLU A 57 -24.62 7.99 -0.13
N ALA A 58 -24.68 8.19 1.20
CA ALA A 58 -25.49 9.23 1.82
C ALA A 58 -24.97 10.63 1.45
N MET A 59 -23.65 10.81 1.42
CA MET A 59 -22.99 12.06 1.04
C MET A 59 -23.36 12.48 -0.38
N SER A 60 -23.31 11.53 -1.32
CA SER A 60 -23.71 11.75 -2.72
C SER A 60 -25.18 12.11 -2.83
N SER A 61 -26.05 11.39 -2.11
CA SER A 61 -27.50 11.65 -2.09
C SER A 61 -27.87 13.01 -1.49
N ALA A 62 -27.06 13.54 -0.57
CA ALA A 62 -27.30 14.82 0.09
C ALA A 62 -27.03 16.05 -0.79
N ASP A 63 -26.14 15.94 -1.79
CA ASP A 63 -25.90 16.95 -2.83
C ASP A 63 -25.11 16.35 -4.02
N GLU A 64 -25.82 15.90 -5.05
CA GLU A 64 -25.23 15.31 -6.27
C GLU A 64 -24.39 16.32 -7.09
N SER A 65 -24.52 17.62 -6.81
CA SER A 65 -23.80 18.67 -7.52
C SER A 65 -22.52 19.12 -6.81
N ALA A 66 -22.28 18.65 -5.59
CA ALA A 66 -21.16 19.05 -4.76
C ALA A 66 -19.83 18.51 -5.30
N VAL A 67 -18.95 19.43 -5.71
CA VAL A 67 -17.70 19.09 -6.41
C VAL A 67 -16.72 18.32 -5.51
N LEU A 68 -16.41 18.83 -4.30
CA LEU A 68 -15.43 18.17 -3.44
C LEU A 68 -15.88 16.80 -2.92
N PRO A 69 -17.14 16.62 -2.45
CA PRO A 69 -17.68 15.30 -2.13
C PRO A 69 -17.53 14.28 -3.26
N ARG A 70 -17.88 14.66 -4.50
CA ARG A 70 -17.71 13.80 -5.67
C ARG A 70 -16.24 13.51 -5.98
N ALA A 71 -15.38 14.52 -5.93
CA ALA A 71 -13.95 14.34 -6.12
C ALA A 71 -13.36 13.39 -5.06
N PHE A 72 -13.79 13.51 -3.81
CA PHE A 72 -13.35 12.63 -2.73
C PHE A 72 -13.81 11.19 -2.95
N ALA A 73 -15.09 10.96 -3.26
CA ALA A 73 -15.62 9.61 -3.51
C ALA A 73 -14.90 8.90 -4.68
N LEU A 74 -14.79 9.58 -5.82
CA LEU A 74 -14.07 9.04 -6.98
C LEU A 74 -12.56 8.87 -6.70
N GLY A 75 -11.99 9.72 -5.86
CA GLY A 75 -10.59 9.62 -5.42
C GLY A 75 -10.34 8.39 -4.54
N VAL A 76 -11.24 8.11 -3.60
CA VAL A 76 -11.19 6.90 -2.75
C VAL A 76 -11.28 5.65 -3.63
N GLU A 77 -12.18 5.62 -4.61
CA GLU A 77 -12.31 4.51 -5.55
C GLU A 77 -11.02 4.32 -6.39
N ALA A 78 -10.44 5.40 -6.91
CA ALA A 78 -9.19 5.35 -7.67
C ALA A 78 -8.01 4.84 -6.84
N ILE A 79 -7.82 5.41 -5.63
CA ILE A 79 -6.74 5.04 -4.70
C ILE A 79 -6.91 3.62 -4.18
N GLY A 80 -8.13 3.08 -4.13
CA GLY A 80 -8.37 1.68 -3.82
C GLY A 80 -7.70 0.71 -4.82
N THR A 81 -7.33 1.16 -6.02
CA THR A 81 -6.58 0.42 -7.06
C THR A 81 -7.26 -0.84 -7.59
N GLY A 82 -8.53 -1.07 -7.21
CA GLY A 82 -9.39 -2.12 -7.77
C GLY A 82 -10.17 -1.69 -9.02
N THR A 83 -9.95 -0.46 -9.51
CA THR A 83 -10.51 0.04 -10.77
C THR A 83 -9.59 1.06 -11.42
N SER A 84 -9.82 1.37 -12.70
CA SER A 84 -9.08 2.36 -13.46
C SER A 84 -9.96 2.99 -14.55
N ALA A 85 -9.72 4.26 -14.90
CA ALA A 85 -10.39 4.92 -16.02
C ALA A 85 -10.05 4.30 -17.39
N ARG A 86 -9.01 3.45 -17.45
CA ARG A 86 -8.64 2.71 -18.66
C ARG A 86 -9.60 1.55 -18.94
N THR A 87 -9.97 0.78 -17.92
CA THR A 87 -10.79 -0.43 -18.03
C THR A 87 -12.26 -0.18 -17.72
N ASN A 88 -12.57 0.83 -16.91
CA ASN A 88 -13.93 1.16 -16.50
C ASN A 88 -14.44 2.44 -17.20
N SER A 89 -15.24 2.24 -18.25
CA SER A 89 -15.79 3.35 -19.05
C SER A 89 -16.80 4.23 -18.30
N GLU A 90 -17.49 3.68 -17.30
CA GLU A 90 -18.46 4.45 -16.49
C GLU A 90 -17.72 5.34 -15.50
N PHE A 91 -16.74 4.78 -14.80
CA PHE A 91 -15.86 5.54 -13.91
C PHE A 91 -15.17 6.70 -14.64
N ARG A 92 -14.64 6.45 -15.86
CA ARG A 92 -14.08 7.51 -16.71
C ARG A 92 -15.08 8.64 -16.98
N LYS A 93 -16.32 8.33 -17.37
CA LYS A 93 -17.35 9.34 -17.63
C LYS A 93 -17.66 10.18 -16.40
N GLN A 94 -17.71 9.56 -15.22
CA GLN A 94 -17.96 10.28 -13.96
C GLN A 94 -16.85 11.28 -13.64
N LEU A 95 -15.59 10.91 -13.87
CA LEU A 95 -14.43 11.79 -13.72
C LEU A 95 -14.45 12.96 -14.72
N GLU A 96 -14.75 12.68 -16.00
CA GLU A 96 -14.87 13.70 -17.04
C GLU A 96 -16.03 14.67 -16.75
N GLN A 97 -17.18 14.15 -16.33
CA GLN A 97 -18.32 14.97 -15.95
C GLN A 97 -18.01 15.83 -14.72
N LEU A 98 -17.29 15.29 -13.73
CA LEU A 98 -16.82 16.07 -12.58
C LEU A 98 -15.96 17.25 -13.04
N GLN A 99 -15.03 17.08 -13.98
CA GLN A 99 -14.24 18.21 -14.50
C GLN A 99 -15.12 19.32 -15.07
N LEU A 100 -16.12 18.96 -15.88
CA LEU A 100 -17.03 19.92 -16.50
C LEU A 100 -17.83 20.69 -15.45
N ASP A 101 -18.36 19.99 -14.45
CA ASP A 101 -19.19 20.57 -13.39
C ASP A 101 -18.42 21.55 -12.51
N THR A 102 -17.11 21.35 -12.35
CA THR A 102 -16.28 22.24 -11.53
C THR A 102 -16.25 23.69 -12.02
N THR A 103 -16.52 23.93 -13.31
CA THR A 103 -16.57 25.28 -13.89
C THR A 103 -17.77 26.09 -13.41
N LYS A 104 -18.86 25.40 -13.03
CA LYS A 104 -20.12 26.02 -12.58
C LYS A 104 -20.23 26.01 -11.06
N ASN A 105 -19.82 24.90 -10.44
CA ASN A 105 -20.17 24.58 -9.06
C ASN A 105 -18.95 24.50 -8.12
N GLY A 106 -17.72 24.64 -8.63
CA GLY A 106 -16.49 24.42 -7.87
C GLY A 106 -15.69 25.69 -7.60
N ASN A 107 -15.15 25.82 -6.39
CA ASN A 107 -14.12 26.81 -6.09
C ASN A 107 -12.73 26.32 -6.55
N GLU A 108 -11.69 27.17 -6.41
CA GLU A 108 -10.36 26.85 -6.93
C GLU A 108 -9.76 25.57 -6.33
N ARG A 109 -9.91 25.39 -5.01
CA ARG A 109 -9.40 24.21 -4.30
C ARG A 109 -10.08 22.94 -4.77
N GLU A 110 -11.41 22.98 -4.92
CA GLU A 110 -12.21 21.84 -5.37
C GLU A 110 -11.91 21.48 -6.83
N ARG A 111 -11.67 22.48 -7.69
CA ARG A 111 -11.17 22.28 -9.06
C ARG A 111 -9.84 21.52 -9.08
N LYS A 112 -8.90 21.90 -8.22
CA LYS A 112 -7.61 21.22 -8.10
C LYS A 112 -7.76 19.77 -7.63
N HIS A 113 -8.65 19.50 -6.66
CA HIS A 113 -8.94 18.12 -6.24
C HIS A 113 -9.52 17.29 -7.38
N ALA A 114 -10.54 17.80 -8.08
CA ALA A 114 -11.11 17.12 -9.22
C ALA A 114 -10.05 16.83 -10.28
N GLN A 115 -9.21 17.81 -10.61
CA GLN A 115 -8.11 17.65 -11.58
C GLN A 115 -7.14 16.54 -11.13
N ALA A 116 -6.71 16.55 -9.87
CA ALA A 116 -5.77 15.57 -9.34
C ALA A 116 -6.33 14.14 -9.38
N VAL A 117 -7.61 13.96 -9.02
CA VAL A 117 -8.27 12.66 -9.06
C VAL A 117 -8.37 12.12 -10.48
N LEU A 118 -8.70 12.97 -11.46
CA LEU A 118 -8.66 12.58 -12.88
C LEU A 118 -7.23 12.20 -13.30
N GLN A 119 -6.22 13.00 -12.96
CA GLN A 119 -4.82 12.69 -13.27
C GLN A 119 -4.42 11.33 -12.72
N PHE A 120 -4.76 11.02 -11.46
CA PHE A 120 -4.46 9.74 -10.84
C PHE A 120 -5.15 8.59 -11.58
N ALA A 121 -6.46 8.71 -11.82
CA ALA A 121 -7.25 7.69 -12.50
C ALA A 121 -6.82 7.44 -13.96
N GLU A 122 -6.22 8.45 -14.60
CA GLU A 122 -5.57 8.34 -15.92
C GLU A 122 -4.11 7.86 -15.84
N GLY A 123 -3.66 7.34 -14.69
CA GLY A 123 -2.30 6.80 -14.51
C GLY A 123 -1.18 7.85 -14.43
N LYS A 124 -1.51 9.14 -14.31
CA LYS A 124 -0.58 10.26 -14.13
C LYS A 124 -0.41 10.57 -12.64
N GLN A 125 -0.08 9.55 -11.86
CA GLN A 125 0.04 9.57 -10.40
C GLN A 125 1.01 10.67 -9.92
N SER A 126 2.17 10.79 -10.55
CA SER A 126 3.14 11.85 -10.24
C SER A 126 2.58 13.25 -10.45
N ALA A 127 1.72 13.43 -11.46
CA ALA A 127 1.06 14.72 -11.72
C ALA A 127 -0.02 15.00 -10.67
N ALA A 128 -0.82 13.99 -10.31
CA ALA A 128 -1.82 14.09 -9.27
C ALA A 128 -1.21 14.51 -7.91
N ALA A 129 -0.13 13.84 -7.50
CA ALA A 129 0.62 14.18 -6.29
C ALA A 129 1.07 15.65 -6.29
N ARG A 130 1.66 16.13 -7.39
CA ARG A 130 2.05 17.55 -7.53
C ARG A 130 0.87 18.51 -7.44
N THR A 131 -0.30 18.13 -7.95
CA THR A 131 -1.52 18.95 -7.86
C THR A 131 -2.00 19.02 -6.41
N TRP A 132 -2.04 17.91 -5.67
CA TRP A 132 -2.37 17.91 -4.25
C TRP A 132 -1.35 18.68 -3.41
N GLU A 133 -0.04 18.53 -3.65
CA GLU A 133 1.00 19.39 -3.04
C GLU A 133 0.78 20.88 -3.33
N GLY A 134 0.31 21.21 -4.54
CA GLY A 134 -0.10 22.55 -4.91
C GLY A 134 -1.23 23.10 -4.02
N ILE A 135 -2.18 22.24 -3.61
CA ILE A 135 -3.25 22.60 -2.66
C ILE A 135 -2.66 22.85 -1.27
N LEU A 136 -1.74 22.00 -0.80
CA LEU A 136 -1.15 22.08 0.55
C LEU A 136 -0.29 23.33 0.79
N LYS A 137 0.13 24.02 -0.28
CA LYS A 137 0.78 25.34 -0.18
C LYS A 137 -0.15 26.39 0.43
N ASP A 138 -1.40 26.40 -0.02
CA ASP A 138 -2.42 27.36 0.39
C ASP A 138 -3.29 26.83 1.55
N TYR A 139 -3.53 25.51 1.57
CA TYR A 139 -4.42 24.81 2.50
C TYR A 139 -3.67 23.66 3.21
N PRO A 140 -2.71 23.97 4.11
CA PRO A 140 -1.86 22.95 4.74
C PRO A 140 -2.60 21.99 5.67
N THR A 141 -3.84 22.29 6.03
CA THR A 141 -4.71 21.45 6.86
C THR A 141 -5.72 20.63 6.05
N ASP A 142 -5.62 20.65 4.72
CA ASP A 142 -6.51 19.86 3.86
C ASP A 142 -6.14 18.36 3.90
N LEU A 143 -6.83 17.62 4.79
CA LEU A 143 -6.58 16.19 5.00
C LEU A 143 -6.80 15.33 3.75
N ILE A 144 -7.66 15.75 2.81
CA ILE A 144 -7.86 15.01 1.56
C ILE A 144 -6.59 15.09 0.72
N ALA A 145 -6.06 16.31 0.55
CA ALA A 145 -4.84 16.50 -0.22
C ALA A 145 -3.64 15.82 0.44
N ILE A 146 -3.52 15.90 1.77
CA ILE A 146 -2.47 15.20 2.54
C ILE A 146 -2.53 13.71 2.27
N LYS A 147 -3.69 13.08 2.52
CA LYS A 147 -3.82 11.62 2.44
C LYS A 147 -3.64 11.11 1.01
N PHE A 148 -4.26 11.77 0.03
CA PHE A 148 -4.15 11.36 -1.37
C PHE A 148 -2.73 11.53 -1.92
N ALA A 149 -2.03 12.62 -1.57
CA ALA A 149 -0.62 12.77 -1.94
C ALA A 149 0.25 11.69 -1.29
N HIS A 150 0.08 11.45 0.01
CA HIS A 150 0.84 10.46 0.78
C HIS A 150 0.69 9.04 0.21
N ASP A 151 -0.54 8.59 -0.03
CA ASP A 151 -0.83 7.28 -0.65
C ASP A 151 -0.24 7.18 -2.06
N THR A 152 -0.32 8.27 -2.83
CA THR A 152 0.25 8.30 -4.19
C THR A 152 1.77 8.17 -4.17
N TYR A 153 2.45 8.82 -3.23
CA TYR A 153 3.91 8.66 -3.08
C TYR A 153 4.30 7.24 -2.67
N PHE A 154 3.48 6.57 -1.85
CA PHE A 154 3.66 5.14 -1.54
C PHE A 154 3.58 4.26 -2.80
N TYR A 155 2.62 4.50 -3.67
CA TYR A 155 2.50 3.78 -4.94
C TYR A 155 3.63 4.05 -5.94
N LEU A 156 4.23 5.24 -5.88
CA LEU A 156 5.38 5.62 -6.71
C LEU A 156 6.73 5.17 -6.13
N GLY A 157 6.75 4.63 -4.91
CA GLY A 157 7.98 4.31 -4.19
C GLY A 157 8.80 5.55 -3.79
N ASP A 158 8.17 6.73 -3.71
CA ASP A 158 8.85 8.00 -3.42
C ASP A 158 8.93 8.26 -1.92
N ALA A 159 9.75 7.47 -1.23
CA ALA A 159 9.93 7.53 0.22
C ALA A 159 10.24 8.94 0.74
N LYS A 160 10.98 9.74 -0.04
CA LYS A 160 11.32 11.12 0.34
C LYS A 160 10.07 11.99 0.42
N ASN A 161 9.19 11.92 -0.57
CA ASN A 161 7.98 12.72 -0.56
C ASN A 161 6.89 12.17 0.38
N ILE A 162 6.84 10.85 0.65
CA ILE A 162 6.04 10.29 1.76
C ILE A 162 6.37 11.03 3.07
N ARG A 163 7.67 11.20 3.36
CA ARG A 163 8.16 11.90 4.56
C ARG A 163 8.00 13.42 4.48
N ASP A 164 8.51 14.02 3.40
CA ASP A 164 8.73 15.45 3.32
C ASP A 164 7.42 16.23 3.13
N SER A 165 6.42 15.62 2.48
CA SER A 165 5.06 16.17 2.40
C SER A 165 4.46 16.38 3.79
N ILE A 166 4.53 15.35 4.65
CA ILE A 166 4.01 15.44 6.02
C ILE A 166 4.83 16.41 6.87
N LYS A 167 6.17 16.37 6.78
CA LYS A 167 7.04 17.34 7.47
C LYS A 167 6.73 18.79 7.10
N ALA A 168 6.33 19.06 5.85
CA ALA A 168 6.01 20.40 5.39
C ALA A 168 4.68 20.94 5.94
N VAL A 169 3.71 20.07 6.22
CA VAL A 169 2.38 20.48 6.71
C VAL A 169 2.26 20.39 8.22
N LEU A 170 2.83 19.38 8.88
CA LEU A 170 2.62 19.11 10.31
C LEU A 170 2.85 20.32 11.23
N PRO A 171 3.90 21.16 11.06
CA PRO A 171 4.10 22.36 11.88
C PRO A 171 3.05 23.46 11.70
N LYS A 172 2.21 23.37 10.66
CA LYS A 172 1.14 24.32 10.35
C LYS A 172 -0.21 23.92 10.97
N HIS A 173 -0.31 22.73 11.55
CA HIS A 173 -1.48 22.27 12.30
C HIS A 173 -1.40 22.72 13.76
N LYS A 174 -2.55 23.00 14.39
CA LYS A 174 -2.63 23.46 15.79
C LYS A 174 -2.57 22.32 16.79
N GLY A 175 -2.78 21.09 16.33
CA GLY A 175 -2.83 19.89 17.16
C GLY A 175 -4.20 19.57 17.74
N THR A 176 -5.23 20.34 17.36
CA THR A 176 -6.62 20.16 17.79
C THR A 176 -7.53 19.70 16.65
N GLU A 177 -7.01 19.71 15.43
CA GLU A 177 -7.72 19.26 14.23
C GLU A 177 -8.06 17.77 14.33
N PRO A 178 -9.19 17.33 13.74
CA PRO A 178 -9.47 15.92 13.58
C PRO A 178 -8.31 15.20 12.89
N CYS A 179 -8.09 13.94 13.26
CA CYS A 179 -7.03 13.11 12.72
C CYS A 179 -5.59 13.59 12.95
N TYR A 180 -5.32 14.54 13.86
CA TYR A 180 -3.95 15.03 14.09
C TYR A 180 -2.95 13.93 14.49
N SER A 181 -3.38 12.92 15.26
CA SER A 181 -2.52 11.76 15.59
C SER A 181 -2.02 11.02 14.34
N TYR A 182 -2.89 10.89 13.34
CA TYR A 182 -2.59 10.14 12.10
C TYR A 182 -1.53 10.84 11.25
N LEU A 183 -1.35 12.17 11.39
CA LEU A 183 -0.23 12.86 10.76
C LEU A 183 1.12 12.44 11.35
N HIS A 184 1.17 12.18 12.66
CA HIS A 184 2.36 11.61 13.29
C HIS A 184 2.61 10.17 12.82
N GLY A 185 1.55 9.37 12.66
CA GLY A 185 1.65 8.06 12.01
C GLY A 185 2.22 8.14 10.59
N MET A 186 1.65 9.00 9.73
CA MET A 186 2.10 9.16 8.33
C MET A 186 3.55 9.64 8.26
N LEU A 187 3.94 10.56 9.16
CA LEU A 187 5.31 11.03 9.28
C LEU A 187 6.24 9.89 9.73
N ALA A 188 5.84 9.11 10.74
CA ALA A 188 6.61 7.98 11.23
C ALA A 188 6.88 6.97 10.12
N PHE A 189 5.86 6.63 9.33
CA PHE A 189 6.01 5.74 8.19
C PHE A 189 6.96 6.30 7.12
N GLY A 190 6.82 7.59 6.75
CA GLY A 190 7.75 8.21 5.80
C GLY A 190 9.20 8.31 6.32
N LEU A 191 9.37 8.55 7.63
CA LEU A 191 10.69 8.52 8.27
C LEU A 191 11.32 7.13 8.19
N GLU A 192 10.53 6.09 8.48
CA GLU A 192 10.97 4.69 8.44
C GLU A 192 11.33 4.25 7.02
N GLU A 193 10.52 4.59 6.02
CA GLU A 193 10.85 4.29 4.61
C GLU A 193 12.12 5.03 4.13
N CYS A 194 12.49 6.13 4.80
CA CYS A 194 13.75 6.85 4.61
C CYS A 194 14.90 6.35 5.53
N GLU A 195 14.73 5.22 6.19
CA GLU A 195 15.67 4.60 7.13
C GLU A 195 16.03 5.48 8.35
N GLN A 196 15.15 6.45 8.70
CA GLN A 196 15.27 7.33 9.88
C GLN A 196 14.52 6.72 11.07
N TYR A 197 14.92 5.51 11.47
CA TYR A 197 14.16 4.65 12.38
C TYR A 197 13.95 5.23 13.80
N ALA A 198 14.95 5.93 14.35
CA ALA A 198 14.84 6.49 15.70
C ALA A 198 13.81 7.63 15.75
N GLU A 199 13.81 8.50 14.75
CA GLU A 199 12.81 9.54 14.59
C GLU A 199 11.43 8.95 14.27
N ALA A 200 11.37 7.92 13.41
CA ALA A 200 10.13 7.23 13.09
C ALA A 200 9.44 6.65 14.32
N GLU A 201 10.20 5.95 15.18
CA GLU A 201 9.69 5.41 16.45
C GLU A 201 9.13 6.51 17.35
N LYS A 202 9.85 7.61 17.50
CA LYS A 202 9.40 8.74 18.31
C LYS A 202 8.06 9.30 17.81
N GLU A 203 7.90 9.49 16.51
CA GLU A 203 6.66 10.01 15.92
C GLU A 203 5.52 8.98 16.01
N ALA A 204 5.79 7.69 15.82
CA ALA A 204 4.79 6.64 15.97
C ALA A 204 4.26 6.58 17.40
N LEU A 205 5.16 6.57 18.40
CA LEU A 205 4.78 6.61 19.81
C LEU A 205 4.03 7.90 20.16
N LYS A 206 4.37 9.03 19.52
CA LYS A 206 3.63 10.29 19.72
C LYS A 206 2.19 10.19 19.22
N GLY A 207 1.97 9.59 18.06
CA GLY A 207 0.63 9.33 17.53
C GLY A 207 -0.19 8.42 18.46
N LEU A 208 0.41 7.35 18.98
CA LEU A 208 -0.22 6.43 19.93
C LEU A 208 -0.52 7.08 21.30
N GLU A 209 0.33 8.01 21.77
CA GLU A 209 0.07 8.80 22.98
C GLU A 209 -1.16 9.70 22.81
N LEU A 210 -1.32 10.30 21.62
CA LEU A 210 -2.47 11.14 21.29
C LEU A 210 -3.74 10.32 21.09
N ASN A 211 -3.61 9.15 20.46
CA ASN A 211 -4.71 8.23 20.19
C ASN A 211 -4.19 6.79 20.14
N ARG A 212 -4.44 6.02 21.20
CA ARG A 212 -4.05 4.60 21.24
C ARG A 212 -4.67 3.73 20.14
N PHE A 213 -5.79 4.17 19.54
CA PHE A 213 -6.47 3.48 18.43
C PHE A 213 -5.96 3.91 17.05
N ASP A 214 -4.85 4.66 16.99
CA ASP A 214 -4.23 5.06 15.73
C ASP A 214 -3.56 3.84 15.07
N CYS A 215 -4.30 3.21 14.15
CA CYS A 215 -3.85 2.04 13.40
C CYS A 215 -2.62 2.35 12.54
N TRP A 216 -2.49 3.59 12.06
CA TRP A 216 -1.37 4.02 11.25
C TRP A 216 -0.10 4.12 12.11
N SER A 217 -0.17 4.76 13.27
CA SER A 217 0.98 4.82 14.19
C SER A 217 1.40 3.43 14.68
N THR A 218 0.45 2.53 14.92
CA THR A 218 0.75 1.11 15.22
C THR A 218 1.53 0.46 14.08
N HIS A 219 1.04 0.63 12.84
CA HIS A 219 1.67 0.09 11.63
C HIS A 219 3.08 0.65 11.40
N ALA A 220 3.25 1.96 11.50
CA ALA A 220 4.56 2.59 11.36
C ALA A 220 5.56 2.11 12.43
N PHE A 221 5.11 1.90 13.67
CA PHE A 221 5.98 1.33 14.71
C PHE A 221 6.33 -0.13 14.42
N ALA A 222 5.38 -0.92 13.93
CA ALA A 222 5.64 -2.30 13.51
C ALA A 222 6.72 -2.35 12.40
N HIS A 223 6.66 -1.46 11.43
CA HIS A 223 7.70 -1.28 10.41
C HIS A 223 9.08 -1.00 11.01
N VAL A 224 9.17 -0.06 11.97
CA VAL A 224 10.44 0.24 12.63
C VAL A 224 11.01 -1.00 13.33
N LEU A 225 10.17 -1.75 14.05
CA LEU A 225 10.60 -2.96 14.75
C LEU A 225 11.05 -4.05 13.77
N GLU A 226 10.36 -4.20 12.64
CA GLU A 226 10.70 -5.14 11.57
C GLU A 226 12.07 -4.82 10.96
N MET A 227 12.27 -3.57 10.55
CA MET A 227 13.48 -3.16 9.83
C MET A 227 14.71 -3.00 10.74
N GLN A 228 14.51 -2.84 12.05
CA GLN A 228 15.58 -2.85 13.06
C GLN A 228 15.85 -4.25 13.65
N GLY A 229 15.12 -5.28 13.23
CA GLY A 229 15.29 -6.65 13.73
C GLY A 229 14.88 -6.84 15.19
N ARG A 230 13.97 -6.00 15.71
CA ARG A 230 13.44 -6.04 17.08
C ARG A 230 12.20 -6.95 17.18
N PHE A 231 12.30 -8.14 16.60
CA PHE A 231 11.15 -9.04 16.39
C PHE A 231 10.41 -9.43 17.67
N ASP A 232 11.13 -9.78 18.74
CA ASP A 232 10.50 -10.16 20.02
C ASP A 232 9.72 -9.00 20.67
N GLU A 233 10.18 -7.77 20.43
CA GLU A 233 9.47 -6.57 20.87
C GLU A 233 8.25 -6.31 20.01
N GLY A 234 8.36 -6.47 18.70
CA GLY A 234 7.25 -6.38 17.75
C GLY A 234 6.11 -7.35 18.07
N ILE A 235 6.44 -8.61 18.37
CA ILE A 235 5.47 -9.63 18.80
C ILE A 235 4.73 -9.16 20.05
N ARG A 236 5.46 -8.78 21.11
CA ARG A 236 4.85 -8.31 22.37
C ARG A 236 3.96 -7.10 22.13
N PHE A 237 4.42 -6.14 21.34
CA PHE A 237 3.69 -4.92 21.04
C PHE A 237 2.37 -5.25 20.34
N LEU A 238 2.41 -5.89 19.16
CA LEU A 238 1.21 -6.16 18.35
C LEU A 238 0.21 -7.06 19.06
N GLU A 239 0.67 -8.08 19.79
CA GLU A 239 -0.21 -8.99 20.52
C GLU A 239 -0.85 -8.33 21.75
N SER A 240 -0.11 -7.49 22.48
CA SER A 240 -0.65 -6.81 23.67
C SER A 240 -1.61 -5.66 23.35
N THR A 241 -1.57 -5.13 22.13
CA THR A 241 -2.43 -4.02 21.68
C THR A 241 -3.44 -4.42 20.61
N VAL A 242 -3.67 -5.73 20.38
CA VAL A 242 -4.55 -6.21 19.31
C VAL A 242 -5.93 -5.58 19.31
N ASP A 243 -6.53 -5.37 20.48
CA ASP A 243 -7.86 -4.76 20.61
C ASP A 243 -7.87 -3.26 20.24
N ASP A 244 -6.70 -2.61 20.22
CA ASP A 244 -6.57 -1.19 19.87
C ASP A 244 -6.51 -0.98 18.36
N TRP A 245 -5.75 -1.80 17.63
CA TRP A 245 -5.54 -1.62 16.19
C TRP A 245 -6.40 -2.51 15.30
N LYS A 246 -6.91 -3.65 15.79
CA LYS A 246 -7.77 -4.57 15.01
C LYS A 246 -9.06 -3.93 14.46
N PRO A 247 -9.69 -2.94 15.11
CA PRO A 247 -10.84 -2.23 14.55
C PRO A 247 -10.52 -1.41 13.28
N GLY A 248 -9.26 -0.99 13.08
CA GLY A 248 -8.81 -0.30 11.87
C GLY A 248 -8.70 -1.28 10.71
N TRP A 249 -9.84 -1.59 10.08
CA TRP A 249 -10.00 -2.77 9.24
C TRP A 249 -9.06 -2.82 8.04
N MET A 250 -8.72 -1.67 7.43
CA MET A 250 -7.84 -1.64 6.24
C MET A 250 -6.38 -2.01 6.54
N LEU A 251 -5.91 -1.80 7.77
CA LEU A 251 -4.55 -2.19 8.21
C LEU A 251 -4.52 -3.42 9.09
N ALA A 252 -5.66 -3.89 9.59
CA ALA A 252 -5.67 -5.00 10.53
C ALA A 252 -5.00 -6.24 9.93
N SER A 253 -5.29 -6.58 8.67
CA SER A 253 -4.62 -7.69 7.96
C SER A 253 -3.11 -7.47 7.90
N HIS A 254 -2.69 -6.26 7.53
CA HIS A 254 -1.29 -5.90 7.37
C HIS A 254 -0.50 -5.91 8.70
N ASN A 255 -1.12 -5.52 9.81
CA ASN A 255 -0.53 -5.65 11.15
C ASN A 255 -0.40 -7.13 11.57
N PHE A 256 -1.38 -7.98 11.23
CA PHE A 256 -1.21 -9.44 11.40
C PHE A 256 -0.10 -9.99 10.52
N TRP A 257 0.07 -9.48 9.30
CA TRP A 257 1.17 -9.83 8.41
C TRP A 257 2.53 -9.49 9.03
N HIS A 258 2.71 -8.28 9.60
CA HIS A 258 3.93 -7.92 10.36
C HIS A 258 4.17 -8.85 11.54
N ASN A 259 3.13 -9.16 12.32
CA ASN A 259 3.25 -10.09 13.44
C ASN A 259 3.77 -11.46 12.96
N ALA A 260 3.21 -11.98 11.87
CA ALA A 260 3.66 -13.23 11.25
C ALA A 260 5.12 -13.14 10.74
N LEU A 261 5.56 -12.01 10.18
CA LEU A 261 6.96 -11.83 9.77
C LEU A 261 7.93 -11.92 10.94
N TYR A 262 7.59 -11.37 12.11
CA TYR A 262 8.43 -11.46 13.30
C TYR A 262 8.67 -12.91 13.74
N TYR A 263 7.61 -13.72 13.72
CA TYR A 263 7.73 -15.15 14.01
C TYR A 263 8.58 -15.88 12.96
N LEU A 264 8.42 -15.54 11.69
CA LEU A 264 9.20 -16.14 10.60
C LEU A 264 10.69 -15.79 10.72
N GLU A 265 11.02 -14.54 11.04
CA GLU A 265 12.38 -14.11 11.35
C GLU A 265 12.93 -14.93 12.54
N ASN A 266 12.15 -15.11 13.60
CA ASN A 266 12.51 -15.97 14.73
C ASN A 266 12.60 -17.48 14.41
N GLY A 267 12.32 -17.91 13.18
CA GLY A 267 12.40 -19.30 12.74
C GLY A 267 11.17 -20.14 13.12
N ASN A 268 10.10 -19.51 13.61
CA ASN A 268 8.82 -20.17 13.81
C ASN A 268 8.00 -20.09 12.52
N VAL A 269 7.69 -21.25 11.94
CA VAL A 269 6.91 -21.36 10.70
C VAL A 269 5.46 -21.78 10.94
N GLU A 270 5.12 -22.27 12.14
CA GLU A 270 3.77 -22.74 12.48
C GLU A 270 2.84 -21.57 12.79
N VAL A 271 3.32 -20.60 13.58
CA VAL A 271 2.51 -19.41 13.96
C VAL A 271 2.18 -18.53 12.75
N PRO A 272 3.10 -18.21 11.82
CA PRO A 272 2.76 -17.47 10.62
C PRO A 272 1.69 -18.16 9.75
N LEU A 273 1.73 -19.50 9.64
CA LEU A 273 0.68 -20.27 8.95
C LEU A 273 -0.68 -20.15 9.66
N GLU A 274 -0.70 -20.20 10.99
CA GLU A 274 -1.93 -20.02 11.77
C GLU A 274 -2.51 -18.61 11.62
N ILE A 275 -1.66 -17.57 11.68
CA ILE A 275 -2.05 -16.18 11.46
C ILE A 275 -2.58 -16.01 10.03
N TYR A 276 -1.93 -16.62 9.04
CA TYR A 276 -2.39 -16.62 7.66
C TYR A 276 -3.81 -17.18 7.54
N ASP A 277 -4.06 -18.38 8.09
CA ASP A 277 -5.34 -19.08 7.96
C ASP A 277 -6.48 -18.35 8.69
N LYS A 278 -6.21 -17.80 9.87
CA LYS A 278 -7.22 -17.21 10.76
C LYS A 278 -7.49 -15.74 10.51
N GLU A 279 -6.48 -14.97 10.13
CA GLU A 279 -6.57 -13.51 10.10
C GLU A 279 -6.34 -12.95 8.70
N ILE A 280 -5.24 -13.28 8.01
CA ILE A 280 -4.88 -12.68 6.70
C ILE A 280 -5.82 -13.15 5.59
N LEU A 281 -5.93 -14.47 5.37
CA LEU A 281 -6.76 -15.02 4.28
C LEU A 281 -8.25 -14.72 4.49
N GLN A 282 -8.73 -14.76 5.74
CA GLN A 282 -10.14 -14.47 6.03
C GLN A 282 -10.50 -13.01 5.70
N ARG A 283 -9.57 -12.08 5.91
CA ARG A 283 -9.75 -10.68 5.53
C ARG A 283 -9.74 -10.50 4.03
N ALA A 284 -8.75 -11.07 3.34
CA ALA A 284 -8.70 -11.05 1.88
C ALA A 284 -10.01 -11.58 1.26
N LYS A 285 -10.57 -12.68 1.79
CA LYS A 285 -11.87 -13.22 1.36
C LYS A 285 -13.05 -12.32 1.64
N LYS A 286 -13.03 -11.58 2.75
CA LYS A 286 -14.15 -10.73 3.16
C LYS A 286 -14.13 -9.39 2.44
N SER A 287 -12.96 -8.76 2.33
CA SER A 287 -12.81 -7.41 1.77
C SER A 287 -12.66 -7.43 0.25
N GLY A 288 -11.99 -8.43 -0.31
CA GLY A 288 -11.53 -8.41 -1.70
C GLY A 288 -10.51 -7.29 -1.99
N ALA A 289 -10.02 -6.60 -0.96
CA ALA A 289 -9.12 -5.46 -1.13
C ALA A 289 -7.74 -5.94 -1.61
N MET A 290 -7.16 -5.20 -2.56
CA MET A 290 -5.87 -5.59 -3.14
C MET A 290 -4.73 -5.66 -2.11
N LEU A 291 -4.74 -4.81 -1.08
CA LEU A 291 -3.75 -4.87 0.00
C LEU A 291 -3.79 -6.21 0.76
N ASP A 292 -4.98 -6.69 1.11
CA ASP A 292 -5.14 -7.97 1.81
C ASP A 292 -4.71 -9.16 0.94
N ILE A 293 -4.97 -9.09 -0.37
CA ILE A 293 -4.53 -10.09 -1.35
C ILE A 293 -3.00 -10.11 -1.44
N VAL A 294 -2.36 -8.94 -1.49
CA VAL A 294 -0.89 -8.81 -1.50
C VAL A 294 -0.27 -9.36 -0.22
N ASP A 295 -0.84 -9.05 0.95
CA ASP A 295 -0.36 -9.58 2.24
C ASP A 295 -0.45 -11.11 2.28
N ALA A 296 -1.57 -11.68 1.82
CA ALA A 296 -1.75 -13.12 1.72
C ALA A 296 -0.72 -13.76 0.77
N ALA A 297 -0.57 -13.23 -0.45
CA ALA A 297 0.34 -13.77 -1.45
C ALA A 297 1.81 -13.72 -0.99
N SER A 298 2.22 -12.57 -0.43
CA SER A 298 3.59 -12.39 0.07
C SER A 298 3.90 -13.31 1.26
N MET A 299 2.94 -13.56 2.16
CA MET A 299 3.12 -14.47 3.28
C MET A 299 3.32 -15.92 2.82
N LEU A 300 2.47 -16.43 1.91
CA LEU A 300 2.63 -17.78 1.37
C LEU A 300 3.97 -17.96 0.66
N TRP A 301 4.36 -16.99 -0.16
CA TRP A 301 5.63 -17.04 -0.86
C TRP A 301 6.82 -17.13 0.10
N ARG A 302 6.83 -16.29 1.14
CA ARG A 302 7.90 -16.29 2.17
C ARG A 302 7.95 -17.61 2.95
N LEU A 303 6.80 -18.20 3.26
CA LEU A 303 6.71 -19.53 3.86
C LEU A 303 7.34 -20.60 2.95
N GLU A 304 7.05 -20.57 1.65
CA GLU A 304 7.65 -21.51 0.69
C GLU A 304 9.16 -21.30 0.52
N LEU A 305 9.65 -20.06 0.55
CA LEU A 305 11.09 -19.77 0.58
C LEU A 305 11.76 -20.42 1.80
N GLU A 306 11.10 -20.41 2.96
CA GLU A 306 11.57 -21.12 4.17
C GLU A 306 11.33 -22.65 4.13
N GLY A 307 10.83 -23.19 3.01
CA GLY A 307 10.65 -24.62 2.79
C GLY A 307 9.36 -25.19 3.41
N VAL A 308 8.43 -24.32 3.79
CA VAL A 308 7.16 -24.72 4.40
C VAL A 308 6.17 -25.18 3.33
N PRO A 309 5.60 -26.39 3.41
CA PRO A 309 4.58 -26.83 2.48
C PRO A 309 3.25 -26.09 2.75
N VAL A 310 2.85 -25.20 1.85
CA VAL A 310 1.62 -24.39 2.00
C VAL A 310 0.34 -25.11 1.55
N GLY A 311 0.46 -26.28 0.93
CA GLY A 311 -0.68 -27.12 0.54
C GLY A 311 -1.52 -26.49 -0.57
N ASN A 312 -2.84 -26.43 -0.39
CA ASN A 312 -3.77 -25.90 -1.40
C ASN A 312 -4.05 -24.40 -1.25
N ARG A 313 -3.38 -23.70 -0.31
CA ARG A 313 -3.72 -22.31 0.07
C ARG A 313 -3.68 -21.31 -1.08
N TRP A 314 -2.84 -21.53 -2.09
CA TRP A 314 -2.82 -20.73 -3.32
C TRP A 314 -4.15 -20.74 -4.08
N ARG A 315 -4.96 -21.80 -3.95
CA ARG A 315 -6.30 -21.92 -4.57
C ARG A 315 -7.42 -21.31 -3.73
N ASP A 316 -7.13 -20.93 -2.48
CA ASP A 316 -8.14 -20.41 -1.55
C ASP A 316 -8.32 -18.89 -1.66
N PHE A 317 -7.64 -18.21 -2.59
CA PHE A 317 -7.77 -16.77 -2.77
C PHE A 317 -9.16 -16.36 -3.30
N PRO A 318 -9.57 -15.10 -3.10
CA PRO A 318 -10.73 -14.51 -3.79
C PRO A 318 -10.59 -14.61 -5.32
N ASP A 319 -11.71 -14.46 -6.03
CA ASP A 319 -11.69 -14.39 -7.49
C ASP A 319 -10.93 -13.15 -7.97
N LEU A 320 -9.88 -13.35 -8.76
CA LEU A 320 -9.04 -12.30 -9.33
C LEU A 320 -9.40 -11.97 -10.79
N SER A 321 -10.35 -12.70 -11.38
CA SER A 321 -10.64 -12.63 -12.82
C SER A 321 -11.10 -11.26 -13.29
N THR A 322 -11.67 -10.44 -12.40
CA THR A 322 -12.12 -9.07 -12.70
C THR A 322 -10.98 -8.05 -12.74
N HIS A 323 -9.76 -8.41 -12.31
CA HIS A 323 -8.63 -7.49 -12.17
C HIS A 323 -7.49 -7.73 -13.15
N LEU A 324 -7.61 -8.75 -14.02
CA LEU A 324 -6.53 -9.17 -14.93
C LEU A 324 -6.14 -8.12 -15.98
N ASP A 325 -7.02 -7.15 -16.21
CA ASP A 325 -6.84 -6.08 -17.19
C ASP A 325 -6.49 -4.73 -16.55
N ASP A 326 -6.51 -4.57 -15.23
CA ASP A 326 -6.55 -3.26 -14.56
C ASP A 326 -5.22 -2.49 -14.61
N HIS A 327 -4.11 -3.17 -14.30
CA HIS A 327 -2.75 -2.61 -14.23
C HIS A 327 -2.67 -1.24 -13.54
N ALA A 328 -3.50 -1.04 -12.50
CA ALA A 328 -3.56 0.19 -11.73
C ALA A 328 -2.28 0.39 -10.92
N LEU A 329 -1.65 -0.71 -10.49
CA LEU A 329 -0.33 -0.79 -9.88
C LEU A 329 0.36 -2.09 -10.30
N PHE A 330 1.60 -2.00 -10.79
CA PHE A 330 2.39 -3.21 -11.09
C PHE A 330 2.60 -4.08 -9.84
N PHE A 331 2.68 -3.45 -8.65
CA PHE A 331 2.77 -4.16 -7.38
C PHE A 331 1.59 -5.11 -7.15
N ASN A 332 0.38 -4.76 -7.59
CA ASN A 332 -0.77 -5.66 -7.53
C ASN A 332 -0.63 -6.78 -8.57
N ASP A 333 -0.26 -6.44 -9.81
CA ASP A 333 -0.10 -7.40 -10.91
C ASP A 333 0.88 -8.53 -10.56
N ILE A 334 2.04 -8.20 -9.96
CA ILE A 334 3.04 -9.21 -9.60
C ILE A 334 2.55 -10.17 -8.52
N HIS A 335 1.81 -9.69 -7.51
CA HIS A 335 1.25 -10.57 -6.47
C HIS A 335 0.10 -11.42 -7.01
N MET A 336 -0.75 -10.86 -7.88
CA MET A 336 -1.78 -11.66 -8.57
C MET A 336 -1.14 -12.76 -9.43
N SER A 337 -0.06 -12.46 -10.13
CA SER A 337 0.69 -13.47 -10.90
C SER A 337 1.14 -14.64 -10.04
N MET A 338 1.69 -14.36 -8.85
CA MET A 338 2.12 -15.39 -7.90
C MET A 338 0.96 -16.29 -7.50
N VAL A 339 -0.19 -15.71 -7.15
CA VAL A 339 -1.39 -16.47 -6.79
C VAL A 339 -1.84 -17.36 -7.94
N LEU A 340 -2.04 -16.79 -9.14
CA LEU A 340 -2.56 -17.52 -10.30
C LEU A 340 -1.59 -18.63 -10.75
N ARG A 341 -0.29 -18.36 -10.70
CA ARG A 341 0.76 -19.31 -11.10
C ARG A 341 0.83 -20.49 -10.15
N GLU A 342 0.95 -20.22 -8.84
CA GLU A 342 1.15 -21.27 -7.84
C GLU A 342 -0.15 -22.07 -7.56
N ALA A 343 -1.32 -21.48 -7.81
CA ALA A 343 -2.58 -22.22 -7.80
C ALA A 343 -2.62 -23.32 -8.88
N GLY A 344 -2.03 -23.05 -10.05
CA GLY A 344 -1.94 -23.97 -11.19
C GLY A 344 -3.30 -24.39 -11.78
N GLY A 345 -3.31 -25.34 -12.70
CA GLY A 345 -4.55 -25.82 -13.32
C GLY A 345 -5.25 -24.74 -14.16
N ASP A 346 -6.55 -24.52 -13.93
CA ASP A 346 -7.36 -23.56 -14.71
C ASP A 346 -6.90 -22.10 -14.54
N TYR A 347 -6.23 -21.78 -13.42
CA TYR A 347 -5.66 -20.46 -13.18
C TYR A 347 -4.51 -20.10 -14.14
N GLY A 348 -3.87 -21.09 -14.78
CA GLY A 348 -2.79 -20.85 -15.73
C GLY A 348 -3.21 -20.02 -16.94
N LYS A 349 -4.47 -20.13 -17.39
CA LYS A 349 -5.00 -19.29 -18.48
C LYS A 349 -5.21 -17.84 -18.03
N GLN A 350 -5.60 -17.63 -16.78
CA GLN A 350 -5.75 -16.30 -16.22
C GLN A 350 -4.37 -15.64 -16.03
N GLU A 351 -3.37 -16.39 -15.58
CA GLU A 351 -1.99 -15.91 -15.48
C GLU A 351 -1.42 -15.53 -16.85
N GLU A 352 -1.62 -16.37 -17.87
CA GLU A 352 -1.21 -16.06 -19.24
C GLU A 352 -1.91 -14.79 -19.76
N HIS A 353 -3.20 -14.63 -19.47
CA HIS A 353 -3.95 -13.44 -19.85
C HIS A 353 -3.42 -12.18 -19.16
N LEU A 354 -3.24 -12.21 -17.83
CA LEU A 354 -2.66 -11.12 -17.04
C LEU A 354 -1.29 -10.70 -17.57
N HIS A 355 -0.44 -11.66 -17.91
CA HIS A 355 0.87 -11.35 -18.47
C HIS A 355 0.77 -10.69 -19.84
N GLN A 356 -0.09 -11.21 -20.73
CA GLN A 356 -0.29 -10.65 -22.07
C GLN A 356 -0.84 -9.23 -22.03
N THR A 357 -1.82 -8.95 -21.17
CA THR A 357 -2.42 -7.63 -21.01
C THR A 357 -1.43 -6.64 -20.40
N LEU A 358 -0.60 -7.09 -19.45
CA LEU A 358 0.46 -6.28 -18.85
C LEU A 358 1.54 -5.88 -19.87
N LEU A 359 1.96 -6.82 -20.73
CA LEU A 359 2.87 -6.53 -21.85
C LEU A 359 2.27 -5.51 -22.81
N GLN A 360 1.01 -5.70 -23.22
CA GLN A 360 0.30 -4.75 -24.07
C GLN A 360 0.18 -3.38 -23.42
N PHE A 361 -0.05 -3.30 -22.11
CA PHE A 361 -0.10 -2.05 -21.37
C PHE A 361 1.25 -1.32 -21.39
N ALA A 362 2.33 -2.05 -21.09
CA ALA A 362 3.69 -1.51 -21.13
C ALA A 362 4.10 -1.03 -22.55
N GLU A 363 3.66 -1.75 -23.60
CA GLU A 363 3.95 -1.45 -25.01
C GLU A 363 3.06 -0.38 -25.63
N ASN A 364 1.76 -0.33 -25.33
CA ASN A 364 0.85 0.61 -25.98
C ASN A 364 0.86 2.00 -25.32
N VAL A 365 1.17 2.07 -24.03
CA VAL A 365 1.19 3.34 -23.28
C VAL A 365 2.63 3.87 -23.21
N GLN A 366 3.14 4.36 -24.34
CA GLN A 366 4.52 4.85 -24.47
C GLN A 366 4.78 6.23 -23.84
N SER A 367 3.79 6.83 -23.17
CA SER A 367 3.99 8.10 -22.47
C SER A 367 4.66 7.85 -21.11
N ASP A 368 5.77 8.55 -20.86
CA ASP A 368 6.41 8.59 -19.54
C ASP A 368 5.58 9.39 -18.50
N GLU A 369 4.50 10.04 -18.93
CA GLU A 369 3.51 10.61 -18.01
C GLU A 369 2.64 9.55 -17.34
N TYR A 370 2.62 8.32 -17.87
CA TYR A 370 1.88 7.20 -17.29
C TYR A 370 2.81 6.37 -16.40
N ASP A 371 2.81 6.69 -15.10
CA ASP A 371 3.85 6.26 -14.16
C ASP A 371 3.97 4.72 -14.08
N GLN A 372 2.84 4.00 -14.03
CA GLN A 372 2.84 2.54 -13.94
C GLN A 372 3.25 1.86 -15.25
N ALA A 373 2.92 2.42 -16.41
CA ALA A 373 3.39 1.87 -17.69
C ALA A 373 4.90 2.02 -17.83
N LYS A 374 5.45 3.16 -17.40
CA LYS A 374 6.89 3.38 -17.31
C LYS A 374 7.55 2.41 -16.34
N CYS A 375 6.98 2.25 -15.14
CA CYS A 375 7.46 1.27 -14.15
C CYS A 375 7.50 -0.16 -14.72
N CYS A 376 6.44 -0.57 -15.43
CA CYS A 376 6.39 -1.88 -16.09
C CYS A 376 7.53 -2.06 -17.10
N ARG A 377 7.77 -1.07 -17.97
CA ARG A 377 8.86 -1.13 -18.97
C ARG A 377 10.25 -1.17 -18.34
N GLU A 378 10.49 -0.39 -17.29
CA GLU A 378 11.83 -0.22 -16.73
C GLU A 378 12.23 -1.33 -15.74
N VAL A 379 11.26 -1.89 -15.02
CA VAL A 379 11.51 -2.83 -13.90
C VAL A 379 10.47 -3.94 -13.87
N GLY A 380 9.18 -3.62 -14.06
CA GLY A 380 8.08 -4.53 -13.77
C GLY A 380 8.08 -5.82 -14.60
N ILE A 381 8.17 -5.73 -15.93
CA ILE A 381 8.17 -6.93 -16.80
C ILE A 381 9.33 -7.86 -16.45
N ALA A 382 10.54 -7.32 -16.26
CA ALA A 382 11.68 -8.13 -15.85
C ALA A 382 11.48 -8.79 -14.47
N LEU A 383 10.89 -8.07 -13.51
CA LEU A 383 10.57 -8.66 -12.20
C LEU A 383 9.49 -9.76 -12.31
N TYR A 384 8.49 -9.56 -13.16
CA TYR A 384 7.44 -10.55 -13.46
C TYR A 384 8.04 -11.83 -14.03
N ASP A 385 8.86 -11.71 -15.07
CA ASP A 385 9.53 -12.85 -15.70
C ASP A 385 10.47 -13.57 -14.73
N ALA A 386 11.18 -12.83 -13.86
CA ALA A 386 12.05 -13.44 -12.86
C ALA A 386 11.28 -14.29 -11.84
N ILE A 387 10.11 -13.84 -11.37
CA ILE A 387 9.26 -14.63 -10.48
C ILE A 387 8.73 -15.87 -11.22
N ALA A 388 8.38 -15.74 -12.50
CA ALA A 388 8.00 -16.89 -13.33
C ALA A 388 9.15 -17.92 -13.45
N HIS A 389 10.37 -17.47 -13.67
CA HIS A 389 11.56 -18.33 -13.70
C HIS A 389 11.78 -19.05 -12.36
N TYR A 390 11.69 -18.32 -11.23
CA TYR A 390 11.85 -18.93 -9.91
C TYR A 390 10.84 -20.07 -9.68
N SER A 391 9.58 -19.82 -10.02
CA SER A 391 8.47 -20.78 -9.90
C SER A 391 8.70 -22.04 -10.74
N LYS A 392 9.29 -21.89 -11.93
CA LYS A 392 9.69 -23.00 -12.81
C LYS A 392 11.00 -23.68 -12.38
N LYS A 393 11.63 -23.22 -11.30
CA LYS A 393 12.94 -23.68 -10.81
C LYS A 393 14.10 -23.37 -11.78
N GLU A 394 13.93 -22.35 -12.60
CA GLU A 394 14.92 -21.81 -13.53
C GLU A 394 15.75 -20.73 -12.81
N TYR A 395 16.47 -21.15 -11.74
CA TYR A 395 17.09 -20.22 -10.80
C TYR A 395 18.16 -19.33 -11.42
N ASP A 396 18.95 -19.84 -12.36
CA ASP A 396 19.94 -19.07 -13.11
C ASP A 396 19.29 -17.91 -13.87
N ASP A 397 18.16 -18.15 -14.53
CA ASP A 397 17.48 -17.13 -15.34
C ASP A 397 16.70 -16.15 -14.47
N CYS A 398 16.12 -16.62 -13.36
CA CYS A 398 15.60 -15.75 -12.31
C CYS A 398 16.65 -14.74 -11.83
N ALA A 399 17.84 -15.23 -11.43
CA ALA A 399 18.90 -14.37 -10.94
C ALA A 399 19.42 -13.41 -12.03
N LYS A 400 19.69 -13.89 -13.25
CA LYS A 400 20.13 -13.04 -14.38
C LYS A 400 19.16 -11.90 -14.65
N THR A 401 17.86 -12.16 -14.57
CA THR A 401 16.83 -11.17 -14.86
C THR A 401 16.67 -10.16 -13.73
N MET A 402 16.76 -10.58 -12.46
CA MET A 402 16.62 -9.66 -11.31
C MET A 402 17.86 -8.82 -11.03
N LEU A 403 19.07 -9.37 -11.21
CA LEU A 403 20.31 -8.70 -10.83
C LEU A 403 20.45 -7.27 -11.40
N PRO A 404 20.18 -7.01 -12.70
CA PRO A 404 20.30 -5.67 -13.28
C PRO A 404 19.27 -4.65 -12.76
N ILE A 405 18.11 -5.11 -12.27
CA ILE A 405 17.00 -4.25 -11.84
C ILE A 405 16.89 -4.10 -10.32
N ARG A 406 17.63 -4.91 -9.53
CA ARG A 406 17.45 -5.01 -8.07
C ARG A 406 17.47 -3.68 -7.32
N ASP A 407 18.34 -2.75 -7.73
CA ASP A 407 18.50 -1.44 -7.11
C ASP A 407 17.37 -0.45 -7.49
N LYS A 408 16.49 -0.85 -8.42
CA LYS A 408 15.33 -0.08 -8.90
C LYS A 408 13.98 -0.67 -8.47
N ILE A 409 13.96 -1.84 -7.82
CA ILE A 409 12.70 -2.50 -7.41
C ILE A 409 11.86 -1.58 -6.52
N TYR A 410 12.45 -0.62 -5.80
CA TYR A 410 11.69 0.36 -5.01
C TYR A 410 10.67 1.17 -5.82
N THR A 411 10.88 1.37 -7.13
CA THR A 411 9.97 2.16 -7.98
C THR A 411 8.62 1.50 -8.23
N ILE A 412 8.46 0.23 -7.88
CA ILE A 412 7.15 -0.46 -8.01
C ILE A 412 6.17 -0.06 -6.90
N GLY A 413 6.62 0.71 -5.91
CA GLY A 413 5.86 1.00 -4.70
C GLY A 413 6.00 -0.10 -3.64
N GLY A 414 5.04 -0.17 -2.73
CA GLY A 414 5.14 -0.99 -1.51
C GLY A 414 6.08 -0.37 -0.48
N SER A 415 6.26 -1.05 0.65
CA SER A 415 7.23 -0.68 1.68
C SER A 415 8.54 -1.45 1.54
N ASN A 416 9.58 -1.03 2.27
CA ASN A 416 10.84 -1.77 2.36
C ASN A 416 10.63 -3.21 2.84
N ALA A 417 9.79 -3.40 3.87
CA ALA A 417 9.46 -4.73 4.40
C ALA A 417 8.73 -5.60 3.37
N GLN A 418 7.80 -5.03 2.59
CA GLN A 418 7.10 -5.79 1.54
C GLN A 418 8.06 -6.19 0.43
N ARG A 419 8.87 -5.26 -0.10
CA ARG A 419 9.79 -5.53 -1.20
C ARG A 419 10.94 -6.48 -0.84
N ASP A 420 11.25 -6.64 0.44
CA ASP A 420 12.29 -7.57 0.91
C ASP A 420 12.06 -9.01 0.40
N MET A 421 10.83 -9.40 0.07
CA MET A 421 10.55 -10.72 -0.50
C MET A 421 11.27 -10.95 -1.84
N PHE A 422 11.40 -9.92 -2.67
CA PHE A 422 12.08 -10.01 -3.96
C PHE A 422 13.58 -10.21 -3.76
N THR A 423 14.17 -9.50 -2.79
CA THR A 423 15.57 -9.71 -2.40
C THR A 423 15.79 -11.12 -1.85
N GLN A 424 14.88 -11.63 -1.02
CA GLN A 424 14.94 -13.02 -0.56
C GLN A 424 14.85 -14.00 -1.74
N THR A 425 13.92 -13.81 -2.67
CA THR A 425 13.83 -14.65 -3.88
C THR A 425 15.12 -14.64 -4.69
N LEU A 426 15.75 -13.47 -4.88
CA LEU A 426 17.05 -13.36 -5.56
C LEU A 426 18.15 -14.13 -4.81
N ILE A 427 18.22 -14.00 -3.48
CA ILE A 427 19.19 -14.78 -2.67
C ILE A 427 18.98 -16.27 -2.88
N HIS A 428 17.73 -16.75 -2.78
CA HIS A 428 17.41 -18.16 -3.00
C HIS A 428 17.73 -18.61 -4.43
N ALA A 429 17.50 -17.77 -5.44
CA ALA A 429 17.83 -18.06 -6.82
C ALA A 429 19.35 -18.20 -7.00
N CYS A 430 20.14 -17.26 -6.49
CA CYS A 430 21.61 -17.34 -6.50
C CYS A 430 22.12 -18.61 -5.79
N MET A 431 21.63 -18.91 -4.58
CA MET A 431 22.03 -20.11 -3.83
C MET A 431 21.76 -21.43 -4.59
N LYS A 432 20.75 -21.45 -5.45
CA LYS A 432 20.31 -22.63 -6.21
C LYS A 432 20.75 -22.61 -7.67
N ALA A 433 21.46 -21.57 -8.10
CA ALA A 433 21.94 -21.42 -9.47
C ALA A 433 22.99 -22.49 -9.78
N LYS A 434 23.01 -22.97 -11.03
CA LYS A 434 24.01 -23.92 -11.52
C LYS A 434 25.25 -23.22 -12.07
N ASN A 435 25.13 -21.96 -12.47
CA ASN A 435 26.23 -21.12 -12.91
C ASN A 435 27.01 -20.61 -11.69
N ASP A 436 28.30 -20.93 -11.62
CA ASP A 436 29.18 -20.59 -10.50
C ASP A 436 29.33 -19.07 -10.28
N GLU A 437 29.33 -18.27 -11.35
CA GLU A 437 29.41 -16.80 -11.24
C GLU A 437 28.16 -16.25 -10.56
N ILE A 438 26.98 -16.75 -10.93
CA ILE A 438 25.70 -16.36 -10.31
C ILE A 438 25.62 -16.87 -8.86
N SER A 439 26.02 -18.12 -8.62
CA SER A 439 26.04 -18.68 -7.26
C SER A 439 26.96 -17.88 -6.35
N GLY A 440 28.15 -17.50 -6.84
CA GLY A 440 29.12 -16.69 -6.11
C GLY A 440 28.64 -15.28 -5.73
N LEU A 441 27.57 -14.76 -6.37
CA LEU A 441 26.97 -13.49 -5.97
C LEU A 441 26.15 -13.57 -4.69
N THR A 442 25.81 -14.78 -4.20
CA THR A 442 24.98 -14.97 -3.00
C THR A 442 25.50 -14.18 -1.79
N GLU A 443 26.80 -14.25 -1.49
CA GLU A 443 27.38 -13.55 -0.34
C GLU A 443 27.24 -12.03 -0.46
N LYS A 444 27.40 -11.51 -1.68
CA LYS A 444 27.22 -10.08 -1.97
C LYS A 444 25.78 -9.66 -1.71
N ILE A 445 24.79 -10.39 -2.22
CA ILE A 445 23.38 -10.03 -2.05
C ILE A 445 22.94 -10.18 -0.57
N LEU A 446 23.42 -11.20 0.13
CA LEU A 446 23.22 -11.34 1.59
C LEU A 446 23.80 -10.15 2.37
N SER A 447 24.97 -9.65 1.97
CA SER A 447 25.60 -8.48 2.58
C SER A 447 24.82 -7.19 2.29
N GLU A 448 24.39 -7.00 1.04
CA GLU A 448 23.52 -5.89 0.62
C GLU A 448 22.22 -5.89 1.46
N ARG A 449 21.54 -7.03 1.58
CA ARG A 449 20.34 -7.18 2.40
C ARG A 449 20.60 -6.88 3.89
N ASN A 450 21.69 -7.39 4.45
CA ASN A 450 22.05 -7.16 5.86
C ASN A 450 22.35 -5.69 6.18
N ALA A 451 22.82 -4.91 5.19
CA ALA A 451 23.04 -3.48 5.37
C ALA A 451 21.71 -2.72 5.53
N MET A 452 20.67 -3.15 4.80
CA MET A 452 19.33 -2.57 4.83
C MET A 452 18.49 -3.04 6.03
N LYS A 453 18.46 -4.36 6.27
CA LYS A 453 17.71 -5.00 7.35
C LYS A 453 18.68 -5.71 8.30
N LYS A 454 19.15 -4.96 9.30
CA LYS A 454 20.09 -5.45 10.29
C LYS A 454 19.44 -6.50 11.19
N MET A 455 20.25 -7.41 11.72
CA MET A 455 19.80 -8.43 12.69
C MET A 455 18.73 -9.39 12.15
N SER A 456 18.56 -9.50 10.83
CA SER A 456 17.65 -10.48 10.22
C SER A 456 18.18 -11.90 10.43
N LYS A 457 17.44 -12.66 11.23
CA LYS A 457 17.72 -14.07 11.53
C LYS A 457 17.50 -14.95 10.30
N ILE A 458 16.59 -14.60 9.38
CA ILE A 458 16.50 -15.24 8.05
C ILE A 458 17.82 -15.09 7.31
N ASN A 459 18.42 -13.89 7.29
CA ASN A 459 19.69 -13.64 6.61
C ASN A 459 20.82 -14.53 7.16
N GLU A 460 20.89 -14.64 8.49
CA GLU A 460 21.86 -15.51 9.17
C GLU A 460 21.68 -16.98 8.79
N ARG A 461 20.44 -17.48 8.78
CA ARG A 461 20.13 -18.85 8.34
C ARG A 461 20.51 -19.09 6.89
N LEU A 462 20.22 -18.15 5.99
CA LEU A 462 20.58 -18.26 4.57
C LEU A 462 22.10 -18.24 4.36
N ALA A 463 22.82 -17.35 5.05
CA ALA A 463 24.28 -17.31 5.02
C ALA A 463 24.93 -18.58 5.59
N TYR A 464 24.32 -19.19 6.62
CA TYR A 464 24.75 -20.48 7.13
C TYR A 464 24.53 -21.60 6.09
N ARG A 465 23.31 -21.73 5.55
CA ARG A 465 22.96 -22.73 4.52
C ARG A 465 23.86 -22.62 3.28
N TYR A 466 24.18 -21.41 2.83
CA TYR A 466 25.04 -21.21 1.67
C TYR A 466 26.46 -21.74 1.91
N ARG A 467 27.05 -21.44 3.08
CA ARG A 467 28.40 -21.90 3.48
C ARG A 467 28.47 -23.41 3.68
N GLU A 468 27.39 -24.06 4.12
CA GLU A 468 27.33 -25.52 4.19
C GLU A 468 27.36 -26.19 2.81
N LEU A 469 26.73 -25.57 1.81
CA LEU A 469 26.68 -26.08 0.44
C LEU A 469 27.95 -25.75 -0.37
N HIS A 470 28.70 -24.72 0.02
CA HIS A 470 29.90 -24.24 -0.66
C HIS A 470 31.06 -24.05 0.34
N PRO A 471 31.62 -25.14 0.90
CA PRO A 471 32.75 -25.04 1.82
C PRO A 471 33.98 -24.46 1.11
N MET A 472 34.57 -23.44 1.74
CA MET A 472 35.78 -22.74 1.28
C MET A 472 37.01 -23.65 1.15
#